data_AF-A0A1G2CQQ4-F1
#
_entry.id   AF-A0A1G2CQQ4-F1
#
_cell.length_a   1.000
_cell.length_b   1.000
_cell.length_c   1.000
_cell.angle_alpha   90.00
_cell.angle_beta   90.00
_cell.angle_gamma   90.00
#
_symmetry.space_group_name_H-M   'P 1'
#
loop_
_entity.id
_entity.type
_entity.pdbx_description
1 polymer ?
#
loop_
_entity_poly.entity_id
_entity_poly.type
_entity_poly.pdbx_seq_one_letter_code
_entity_poly.pdbx_strand_id
1 'polypeptide(L)'
;MAKLNLLRSKPMLVRAPENPILTPQGTGFESLAVFNAAAIDIDGSVHLLYRAMSVDHISTIGYARFKDGVHLDERLPEPVYRPRADFEQKYSHLNSGCEDPRAVMIDGRLYMTYVAAGNTGKAKGAITSISRDDFLAKRFLNWSAPTLVTIEGVDDKDICLLPEKVHGEYVLHHRIEDRMCAALIPDLSFKERISRCVEVLKPRSGAWDDLKVGIAGPPIKSRDGWLMLYHGIGKNGVYGLGAALLDSSGLQVRARLDAPILTPETIYEKHGQHDDVVFSCGAVVRDDTLYLYYGAADSVIGVATASLAHILEALS
;
A
#
# COMPACT_ATOMS: atom_id res chain seq x y z
N MET A 1 6.77 37.94 7.30
CA MET A 1 5.45 37.44 6.87
C MET A 1 5.33 37.14 5.38
N ALA A 2 6.09 37.77 4.47
CA ALA A 2 5.97 37.49 3.02
C ALA A 2 6.63 36.18 2.53
N LYS A 3 7.64 35.65 3.24
CA LYS A 3 8.31 34.37 2.88
C LYS A 3 7.53 33.11 3.29
N LEU A 4 6.56 33.22 4.19
CA LEU A 4 5.76 32.09 4.67
C LEU A 4 4.59 31.73 3.73
N ASN A 5 4.22 32.65 2.82
CA ASN A 5 3.09 32.47 1.91
C ASN A 5 3.47 31.89 0.53
N LEU A 6 4.75 31.82 0.15
CA LEU A 6 5.15 31.23 -1.14
C LEU A 6 5.31 29.70 -1.11
N LEU A 7 5.49 29.11 0.07
CA LEU A 7 5.58 27.64 0.25
C LEU A 7 4.22 26.94 0.13
N ARG A 8 3.10 27.68 0.09
CA ARG A 8 1.74 27.13 -0.08
C ARG A 8 1.35 26.84 -1.54
N SER A 9 2.26 27.00 -2.50
CA SER A 9 1.89 26.97 -3.94
C SER A 9 2.48 25.81 -4.75
N LYS A 10 3.41 25.02 -4.21
CA LYS A 10 3.93 23.84 -4.90
C LYS A 10 3.26 22.58 -4.35
N PRO A 11 2.68 21.73 -5.23
CA PRO A 11 2.18 20.43 -4.78
C PRO A 11 3.36 19.61 -4.24
N MET A 12 3.15 18.91 -3.12
CA MET A 12 4.18 18.07 -2.50
C MET A 12 4.59 16.93 -3.44
N LEU A 13 3.60 16.31 -4.08
CA LEU A 13 3.76 15.29 -5.10
C LEU A 13 3.35 15.82 -6.48
N VAL A 14 4.16 15.51 -7.48
CA VAL A 14 3.91 15.86 -8.88
C VAL A 14 3.57 14.60 -9.67
N ARG A 15 2.39 14.55 -10.27
CA ARG A 15 1.94 13.44 -11.12
C ARG A 15 2.82 13.33 -12.37
N ALA A 16 3.15 12.10 -12.75
CA ALA A 16 3.78 11.85 -14.04
C ALA A 16 2.82 12.21 -15.20
N PRO A 17 3.31 12.89 -16.25
CA PRO A 17 2.52 13.16 -17.46
C PRO A 17 1.97 11.90 -18.15
N GLU A 18 2.62 10.76 -17.94
CA GLU A 18 2.28 9.45 -18.51
C GLU A 18 1.09 8.79 -17.80
N ASN A 19 0.57 9.37 -16.72
CA ASN A 19 -0.53 8.78 -15.98
C ASN A 19 -1.83 8.72 -16.81
N PRO A 20 -2.61 7.63 -16.67
CA PRO A 20 -2.32 6.43 -15.88
C PRO A 20 -1.26 5.53 -16.53
N ILE A 21 -0.31 5.04 -15.73
CA ILE A 21 0.79 4.17 -16.19
C ILE A 21 0.35 2.70 -16.36
N LEU A 22 -0.74 2.27 -15.71
CA LEU A 22 -1.40 1.00 -15.98
C LEU A 22 -2.91 1.18 -16.02
N THR A 23 -3.53 0.63 -17.06
CA THR A 23 -4.99 0.54 -17.22
C THR A 23 -5.43 -0.92 -17.37
N PRO A 24 -6.72 -1.22 -17.11
CA PRO A 24 -7.32 -2.52 -17.41
C PRO A 24 -7.13 -2.89 -18.88
N GLN A 25 -6.97 -4.18 -19.15
CA GLN A 25 -6.80 -4.69 -20.51
C GLN A 25 -7.29 -6.13 -20.65
N GLY A 26 -7.64 -6.51 -21.88
CA GLY A 26 -8.07 -7.86 -22.21
C GLY A 26 -9.37 -8.27 -21.51
N THR A 27 -9.60 -9.58 -21.45
CA THR A 27 -10.83 -10.19 -20.89
C THR A 27 -10.53 -11.10 -19.70
N GLY A 28 -9.30 -11.06 -19.19
CA GLY A 28 -8.81 -11.96 -18.14
C GLY A 28 -8.92 -11.37 -16.74
N PHE A 29 -7.93 -11.68 -15.91
CA PHE A 29 -7.88 -11.29 -14.49
C PHE A 29 -7.79 -9.77 -14.25
N GLU A 30 -7.44 -8.99 -15.27
CA GLU A 30 -7.32 -7.52 -15.21
C GLU A 30 -8.48 -6.79 -15.90
N SER A 31 -9.52 -7.53 -16.33
CA SER A 31 -10.55 -7.02 -17.24
C SER A 31 -11.41 -5.90 -16.67
N LEU A 32 -11.57 -5.82 -15.35
CA LEU A 32 -12.38 -4.79 -14.70
C LEU A 32 -11.53 -3.61 -14.23
N ALA A 33 -10.44 -3.88 -13.49
CA ALA A 33 -9.61 -2.84 -12.89
C ALA A 33 -8.18 -3.31 -12.58
N VAL A 34 -7.23 -2.37 -12.58
CA VAL A 34 -5.87 -2.55 -12.06
C VAL A 34 -5.49 -1.36 -11.19
N PHE A 35 -5.22 -1.61 -9.92
CA PHE A 35 -5.05 -0.56 -8.91
C PHE A 35 -4.27 -1.08 -7.71
N ASN A 36 -4.01 -0.25 -6.71
CA ASN A 36 -3.43 -0.62 -5.41
C ASN A 36 -2.18 -1.53 -5.52
N ALA A 37 -1.03 -0.91 -5.81
CA ALA A 37 0.22 -1.64 -6.07
C ALA A 37 1.23 -1.52 -4.92
N ALA A 38 1.70 -2.67 -4.43
CA ALA A 38 2.98 -2.70 -3.71
C ALA A 38 4.10 -2.33 -4.68
N ALA A 39 5.10 -1.61 -4.20
CA ALA A 39 6.26 -1.22 -4.99
C ALA A 39 7.54 -1.56 -4.24
N ILE A 40 8.47 -2.23 -4.91
CA ILE A 40 9.76 -2.63 -4.36
C ILE A 40 10.84 -2.38 -5.42
N ASP A 41 11.98 -1.83 -5.03
CA ASP A 41 13.14 -1.74 -5.92
C ASP A 41 14.08 -2.93 -5.70
N ILE A 42 14.37 -3.67 -6.76
CA ILE A 42 15.31 -4.81 -6.76
C ILE A 42 16.18 -4.69 -8.01
N ASP A 43 17.50 -4.73 -7.82
CA ASP A 43 18.50 -4.70 -8.89
C ASP A 43 18.30 -3.54 -9.89
N GLY A 44 17.92 -2.36 -9.37
CA GLY A 44 17.74 -1.14 -10.16
C GLY A 44 16.45 -1.12 -10.98
N SER A 45 15.52 -2.03 -10.73
CA SER A 45 14.18 -2.06 -11.32
C SER A 45 13.12 -1.92 -10.23
N VAL A 46 12.09 -1.11 -10.50
CA VAL A 46 10.90 -1.08 -9.68
C VAL A 46 9.98 -2.21 -10.10
N HIS A 47 9.60 -3.05 -9.16
CA HIS A 47 8.66 -4.14 -9.34
C HIS A 47 7.34 -3.76 -8.65
N LEU A 48 6.27 -3.71 -9.44
CA LEU A 48 4.91 -3.55 -8.92
C LEU A 48 4.23 -4.90 -8.80
N LEU A 49 3.67 -5.16 -7.63
CA LEU A 49 2.67 -6.20 -7.40
C LEU A 49 1.33 -5.48 -7.23
N TYR A 50 0.48 -5.50 -8.25
CA TYR A 50 -0.78 -4.74 -8.25
C TYR A 50 -1.98 -5.63 -8.07
N ARG A 51 -3.01 -5.09 -7.41
CA ARG A 51 -4.33 -5.70 -7.42
C ARG A 51 -4.92 -5.57 -8.82
N ALA A 52 -5.30 -6.70 -9.38
CA ALA A 52 -6.07 -6.81 -10.61
C ALA A 52 -7.41 -7.47 -10.30
N MET A 53 -8.47 -6.96 -10.90
CA MET A 53 -9.83 -7.43 -10.67
C MET A 53 -10.46 -7.85 -11.99
N SER A 54 -11.04 -9.05 -12.02
CA SER A 54 -11.83 -9.52 -13.15
C SER A 54 -13.27 -8.98 -13.08
N VAL A 55 -14.00 -9.07 -14.19
CA VAL A 55 -15.46 -8.80 -14.22
C VAL A 55 -16.26 -9.72 -13.29
N ASP A 56 -15.69 -10.87 -12.91
CA ASP A 56 -16.25 -11.74 -11.87
C ASP A 56 -15.94 -11.25 -10.46
N HIS A 57 -15.42 -10.03 -10.27
CA HIS A 57 -15.09 -9.46 -8.97
C HIS A 57 -14.08 -10.31 -8.14
N ILE A 58 -13.21 -11.07 -8.83
CA ILE A 58 -12.12 -11.81 -8.21
C ILE A 58 -10.85 -10.97 -8.30
N SER A 59 -10.33 -10.57 -7.16
CA SER A 59 -9.05 -9.87 -7.03
C SER A 59 -7.90 -10.88 -7.02
N THR A 60 -6.89 -10.61 -7.82
CA THR A 60 -5.62 -11.36 -7.90
C THR A 60 -4.46 -10.37 -7.94
N ILE A 61 -3.22 -10.85 -7.80
CA ILE A 61 -2.05 -9.98 -7.88
C ILE A 61 -1.38 -10.17 -9.24
N GLY A 62 -1.29 -9.09 -10.02
CA GLY A 62 -0.51 -9.02 -11.24
C GLY A 62 0.88 -8.44 -11.00
N TYR A 63 1.69 -8.41 -12.06
CA TYR A 63 3.06 -7.92 -12.00
C TYR A 63 3.38 -6.97 -13.14
N ALA A 64 4.09 -5.89 -12.82
CA ALA A 64 4.72 -4.99 -13.77
C ALA A 64 6.11 -4.57 -13.31
N ARG A 65 7.00 -4.25 -14.24
CA ARG A 65 8.36 -3.77 -13.97
C ARG A 65 8.60 -2.45 -14.70
N PHE A 66 9.31 -1.54 -14.02
CA PHE A 66 9.70 -0.23 -14.52
C PHE A 66 11.19 -0.04 -14.26
N LYS A 67 11.96 0.35 -15.28
CA LYS A 67 13.41 0.59 -15.11
C LYS A 67 13.71 1.99 -14.60
N ASP A 68 12.94 2.99 -14.99
CA ASP A 68 13.10 4.39 -14.61
C ASP A 68 12.05 4.87 -13.59
N GLY A 69 11.15 3.96 -13.21
CA GLY A 69 10.05 4.21 -12.28
C GLY A 69 8.76 4.72 -12.92
N VAL A 70 8.72 5.03 -14.22
CA VAL A 70 7.55 5.63 -14.89
C VAL A 70 7.13 4.86 -16.13
N HIS A 71 8.07 4.49 -17.00
CA HIS A 71 7.78 3.80 -18.25
C HIS A 71 7.74 2.28 -18.07
N LEU A 72 6.65 1.67 -18.52
CA LEU A 72 6.43 0.23 -18.42
C LEU A 72 7.50 -0.52 -19.24
N ASP A 73 8.31 -1.33 -18.56
CA ASP A 73 9.32 -2.19 -19.19
C ASP A 73 8.78 -3.62 -19.40
N GLU A 74 7.98 -4.13 -18.47
CA GLU A 74 7.37 -5.45 -18.56
C GLU A 74 6.04 -5.52 -17.80
N ARG A 75 5.03 -6.20 -18.35
CA ARG A 75 3.81 -6.60 -17.65
C ARG A 75 3.53 -8.06 -17.98
N LEU A 76 3.29 -8.88 -16.97
CA LEU A 76 3.02 -10.30 -17.20
C LEU A 76 1.55 -10.52 -17.56
N PRO A 77 1.24 -11.45 -18.49
CA PRO A 77 -0.13 -11.68 -18.96
C PRO A 77 -0.98 -12.51 -18.00
N GLU A 78 -0.41 -13.00 -16.91
CA GLU A 78 -1.05 -13.90 -15.94
C GLU A 78 -0.78 -13.40 -14.52
N PRO A 79 -1.71 -13.64 -13.56
CA PRO A 79 -1.48 -13.34 -12.16
C PRO A 79 -0.24 -14.04 -11.62
N VAL A 80 0.50 -13.31 -10.79
CA VAL A 80 1.64 -13.82 -10.03
C VAL A 80 1.24 -14.31 -8.64
N TYR A 81 0.04 -13.99 -8.16
CA TYR A 81 -0.56 -14.60 -6.98
C TYR A 81 -2.09 -14.69 -7.16
N ARG A 82 -2.66 -15.84 -6.79
CA ARG A 82 -4.09 -16.16 -6.94
C ARG A 82 -4.64 -16.73 -5.62
N PRO A 83 -5.96 -16.64 -5.39
CA PRO A 83 -6.63 -17.30 -4.27
C PRO A 83 -6.28 -18.79 -4.22
N ARG A 84 -5.74 -19.23 -3.08
CA ARG A 84 -5.22 -20.59 -2.86
C ARG A 84 -5.48 -21.14 -1.46
N ALA A 85 -6.13 -20.37 -0.59
CA ALA A 85 -6.64 -20.80 0.70
C ALA A 85 -8.13 -20.45 0.86
N ASP A 86 -8.85 -21.21 1.68
CA ASP A 86 -10.31 -21.07 1.87
C ASP A 86 -10.74 -19.65 2.24
N PHE A 87 -9.92 -18.90 2.98
CA PHE A 87 -10.25 -17.53 3.38
C PHE A 87 -10.13 -16.50 2.24
N GLU A 88 -9.66 -16.90 1.05
CA GLU A 88 -9.54 -16.06 -0.15
C GLU A 88 -10.56 -16.43 -1.23
N GLN A 89 -11.21 -17.60 -1.12
CA GLN A 89 -12.03 -18.16 -2.18
C GLN A 89 -13.38 -17.44 -2.31
N LYS A 90 -13.93 -17.47 -3.53
CA LYS A 90 -15.25 -16.91 -3.84
C LYS A 90 -16.37 -17.87 -3.42
N TYR A 91 -17.22 -17.42 -2.49
CA TYR A 91 -18.41 -18.16 -2.05
C TYR A 91 -19.72 -17.37 -2.17
N SER A 92 -19.65 -16.13 -2.64
CA SER A 92 -20.81 -15.26 -2.81
C SER A 92 -20.64 -14.35 -4.03
N HIS A 93 -21.62 -13.47 -4.26
CA HIS A 93 -21.56 -12.44 -5.29
C HIS A 93 -20.68 -11.24 -4.91
N LEU A 94 -20.19 -11.18 -3.67
CA LEU A 94 -19.30 -10.12 -3.20
C LEU A 94 -17.88 -10.29 -3.77
N ASN A 95 -17.08 -9.22 -3.65
CA ASN A 95 -15.65 -9.24 -3.97
C ASN A 95 -14.94 -10.35 -3.20
N SER A 96 -13.97 -11.00 -3.85
CA SER A 96 -13.17 -12.07 -3.24
C SER A 96 -11.73 -12.02 -3.73
N GLY A 97 -10.85 -12.76 -3.08
CA GLY A 97 -9.48 -13.00 -3.48
C GLY A 97 -8.45 -12.20 -2.71
N CYS A 98 -7.39 -11.81 -3.40
CA CYS A 98 -6.20 -11.21 -2.81
C CYS A 98 -6.16 -9.72 -3.16
N GLU A 99 -6.29 -8.85 -2.17
CA GLU A 99 -6.49 -7.41 -2.34
C GLU A 99 -5.37 -6.59 -1.69
N ASP A 100 -5.10 -5.42 -2.26
CA ASP A 100 -4.30 -4.35 -1.67
C ASP A 100 -2.92 -4.81 -1.15
N PRO A 101 -2.10 -5.47 -2.01
CA PRO A 101 -0.81 -6.02 -1.61
C PRO A 101 0.12 -4.91 -1.12
N ARG A 102 0.90 -5.22 -0.09
CA ARG A 102 2.06 -4.45 0.37
C ARG A 102 3.22 -5.43 0.51
N ALA A 103 4.44 -4.99 0.29
CA ALA A 103 5.55 -5.92 0.28
C ALA A 103 6.88 -5.31 0.71
N VAL A 104 7.68 -6.12 1.40
CA VAL A 104 9.02 -5.77 1.90
C VAL A 104 9.99 -6.91 1.64
N MET A 105 11.27 -6.58 1.45
CA MET A 105 12.36 -7.55 1.38
C MET A 105 13.01 -7.67 2.75
N ILE A 106 13.05 -8.87 3.31
CA ILE A 106 13.68 -9.18 4.60
C ILE A 106 14.51 -10.44 4.40
N ASP A 107 15.82 -10.37 4.70
CA ASP A 107 16.74 -11.51 4.67
C ASP A 107 16.67 -12.34 3.37
N GLY A 108 16.63 -11.68 2.21
CA GLY A 108 16.59 -12.32 0.89
C GLY A 108 15.24 -12.94 0.51
N ARG A 109 14.18 -12.67 1.29
CA ARG A 109 12.81 -13.11 1.00
C ARG A 109 11.89 -11.91 0.86
N LEU A 110 11.02 -11.97 -0.14
CA LEU A 110 9.96 -11.01 -0.33
C LEU A 110 8.75 -11.48 0.47
N TYR A 111 8.33 -10.65 1.43
CA TYR A 111 7.11 -10.85 2.19
C TYR A 111 6.02 -9.95 1.60
N MET A 112 4.87 -10.54 1.29
CA MET A 112 3.70 -9.82 0.82
C MET A 112 2.58 -9.95 1.86
N THR A 113 2.14 -8.82 2.38
CA THR A 113 0.93 -8.70 3.18
C THR A 113 -0.21 -8.20 2.30
N TYR A 114 -1.43 -8.65 2.56
CA TYR A 114 -2.58 -8.34 1.71
C TYR A 114 -3.88 -8.59 2.47
N VAL A 115 -4.97 -8.10 1.93
CA VAL A 115 -6.33 -8.40 2.41
C VAL A 115 -6.83 -9.64 1.67
N ALA A 116 -7.17 -10.68 2.43
CA ALA A 116 -7.92 -11.81 1.93
C ALA A 116 -9.41 -11.53 2.03
N ALA A 117 -10.05 -11.29 0.88
CA ALA A 117 -11.48 -11.11 0.77
C ALA A 117 -12.14 -12.48 0.46
N GLY A 118 -13.09 -12.91 1.28
CA GLY A 118 -13.68 -14.24 1.13
C GLY A 118 -14.87 -14.49 2.06
N ASN A 119 -14.93 -15.72 2.58
CA ASN A 119 -16.12 -16.42 3.12
C ASN A 119 -16.92 -15.72 4.25
N THR A 120 -16.40 -14.65 4.86
CA THR A 120 -17.00 -14.06 6.08
C THR A 120 -17.49 -12.63 5.93
N GLY A 121 -17.32 -12.00 4.75
CA GLY A 121 -17.68 -10.60 4.51
C GLY A 121 -16.84 -9.55 5.25
N LYS A 122 -16.05 -9.97 6.25
CA LYS A 122 -15.01 -9.16 6.91
C LYS A 122 -13.68 -9.28 6.18
N ALA A 123 -12.92 -8.18 6.12
CA ALA A 123 -11.57 -8.21 5.59
C ALA A 123 -10.64 -8.91 6.58
N LYS A 124 -9.78 -9.80 6.07
CA LYS A 124 -8.80 -10.54 6.86
C LYS A 124 -7.41 -10.20 6.38
N GLY A 125 -6.53 -9.78 7.27
CA GLY A 125 -5.12 -9.64 6.95
C GLY A 125 -4.44 -10.99 6.77
N ALA A 126 -3.66 -11.11 5.70
CA ALA A 126 -2.88 -12.30 5.40
C ALA A 126 -1.45 -11.95 5.00
N ILE A 127 -0.55 -12.91 5.14
CA ILE A 127 0.84 -12.82 4.71
C ILE A 127 1.26 -14.07 3.93
N THR A 128 2.07 -13.88 2.89
CA THR A 128 2.80 -14.93 2.18
C THR A 128 4.21 -14.45 1.85
N SER A 129 5.07 -15.34 1.35
CA SER A 129 6.44 -15.00 1.01
C SER A 129 7.01 -15.84 -0.12
N ILE A 130 7.99 -15.30 -0.82
CA ILE A 130 8.75 -15.98 -1.88
C ILE A 130 10.23 -15.60 -1.75
N SER A 131 11.16 -16.48 -2.14
CA SER A 131 12.58 -16.11 -2.17
C SER A 131 12.83 -15.03 -3.23
N ARG A 132 13.81 -14.15 -3.00
CA ARG A 132 14.22 -13.15 -4.01
C ARG A 132 14.57 -13.81 -5.35
N ASP A 133 15.28 -14.94 -5.31
CA ASP A 133 15.71 -15.65 -6.51
C ASP A 133 14.54 -16.27 -7.27
N ASP A 134 13.54 -16.83 -6.57
CA ASP A 134 12.31 -17.32 -7.22
C ASP A 134 11.49 -16.17 -7.79
N PHE A 135 11.41 -15.03 -7.08
CA PHE A 135 10.71 -13.84 -7.54
C PHE A 135 11.31 -13.30 -8.85
N LEU A 136 12.63 -13.07 -8.87
CA LEU A 136 13.34 -12.56 -10.04
C LEU A 136 13.33 -13.55 -11.20
N ALA A 137 13.36 -14.86 -10.91
CA ALA A 137 13.23 -15.91 -11.91
C ALA A 137 11.77 -16.24 -12.29
N LYS A 138 10.79 -15.47 -11.79
CA LYS A 138 9.35 -15.59 -12.09
C LYS A 138 8.78 -16.97 -11.73
N ARG A 139 9.33 -17.65 -10.72
CA ARG A 139 8.87 -18.94 -10.20
C ARG A 139 7.74 -18.74 -9.19
N PHE A 140 6.68 -18.05 -9.59
CA PHE A 140 5.59 -17.63 -8.70
C PHE A 140 4.76 -18.79 -8.12
N LEU A 141 4.91 -20.03 -8.61
CA LEU A 141 4.32 -21.18 -7.92
C LEU A 141 4.95 -21.44 -6.53
N ASN A 142 6.13 -20.88 -6.27
CA ASN A 142 6.90 -21.05 -5.03
C ASN A 142 6.51 -20.07 -3.91
N TRP A 143 5.47 -19.25 -4.09
CA TRP A 143 4.89 -18.52 -2.95
C TRP A 143 4.52 -19.50 -1.84
N SER A 144 4.87 -19.17 -0.60
CA SER A 144 4.51 -19.96 0.58
C SER A 144 2.99 -20.03 0.75
N ALA A 145 2.52 -21.03 1.50
CA ALA A 145 1.14 -21.04 1.95
C ALA A 145 0.84 -19.74 2.74
N PRO A 146 -0.33 -19.11 2.53
CA PRO A 146 -0.67 -17.90 3.25
C PRO A 146 -1.13 -18.19 4.68
N THR A 147 -0.86 -17.25 5.58
CA THR A 147 -1.30 -17.30 6.98
C THR A 147 -2.05 -16.02 7.34
N LEU A 148 -3.14 -16.15 8.11
CA LEU A 148 -3.87 -15.00 8.66
C LEU A 148 -3.08 -14.35 9.80
N VAL A 149 -2.99 -13.02 9.79
CA VAL A 149 -2.15 -12.27 10.74
C VAL A 149 -2.89 -11.87 12.02
N THR A 150 -4.21 -11.68 11.95
CA THR A 150 -5.07 -11.26 13.06
C THR A 150 -6.04 -12.37 13.48
N ILE A 151 -6.46 -12.33 14.75
CA ILE A 151 -7.45 -13.27 15.30
C ILE A 151 -8.78 -13.22 14.55
N GLU A 152 -9.55 -14.30 14.61
CA GLU A 152 -10.84 -14.36 13.94
C GLU A 152 -11.85 -13.36 14.49
N GLY A 153 -12.75 -12.89 13.63
CA GLY A 153 -13.82 -11.96 13.99
C GLY A 153 -13.42 -10.48 13.96
N VAL A 154 -12.14 -10.16 13.85
CA VAL A 154 -11.62 -8.80 13.70
C VAL A 154 -11.56 -8.42 12.22
N ASP A 155 -12.07 -7.23 11.88
CA ASP A 155 -11.96 -6.65 10.53
C ASP A 155 -10.64 -5.88 10.45
N ASP A 156 -9.72 -6.39 9.63
CA ASP A 156 -8.33 -5.92 9.58
C ASP A 156 -7.87 -5.71 8.15
N LYS A 157 -7.33 -4.51 7.90
CA LYS A 157 -6.85 -4.07 6.58
C LYS A 157 -5.52 -3.34 6.71
N ASP A 158 -4.98 -2.93 5.56
CA ASP A 158 -3.80 -2.08 5.49
C ASP A 158 -2.58 -2.67 6.22
N ILE A 159 -2.38 -3.98 6.07
CA ILE A 159 -1.35 -4.71 6.78
C ILE A 159 -0.01 -4.45 6.11
N CYS A 160 0.98 -3.99 6.87
CA CYS A 160 2.29 -3.65 6.36
C CYS A 160 3.38 -3.93 7.39
N LEU A 161 4.49 -4.52 6.95
CA LEU A 161 5.68 -4.68 7.77
C LEU A 161 6.62 -3.48 7.63
N LEU A 162 7.38 -3.19 8.68
CA LEU A 162 8.66 -2.50 8.51
C LEU A 162 9.64 -3.41 7.75
N PRO A 163 10.54 -2.85 6.93
CA PRO A 163 11.48 -3.64 6.12
C PRO A 163 12.65 -4.22 6.92
N GLU A 164 12.73 -3.97 8.23
CA GLU A 164 13.75 -4.53 9.11
C GLU A 164 13.21 -4.71 10.54
N LYS A 165 13.94 -5.48 11.34
CA LYS A 165 13.65 -5.63 12.76
C LYS A 165 13.97 -4.35 13.54
N VAL A 166 13.13 -4.05 14.52
CA VAL A 166 13.33 -3.01 15.52
C VAL A 166 13.52 -3.70 16.86
N HIS A 167 14.68 -3.47 17.49
CA HIS A 167 15.04 -4.07 18.78
C HIS A 167 14.87 -5.62 18.83
N GLY A 168 15.09 -6.30 17.70
CA GLY A 168 15.02 -7.77 17.60
C GLY A 168 13.66 -8.34 17.19
N GLU A 169 12.62 -7.52 17.14
CA GLU A 169 11.25 -7.88 16.76
C GLU A 169 10.87 -7.28 15.41
N TYR A 170 9.87 -7.87 14.75
CA TYR A 170 9.26 -7.25 13.58
C TYR A 170 8.14 -6.31 14.04
N VAL A 171 7.99 -5.18 13.34
CA VAL A 171 6.87 -4.25 13.54
C VAL A 171 5.91 -4.43 12.36
N LEU A 172 4.65 -4.71 12.67
CA LEU A 172 3.57 -4.78 11.71
C LEU A 172 2.55 -3.69 12.00
N HIS A 173 2.36 -2.80 11.03
CA HIS A 173 1.26 -1.83 11.00
C HIS A 173 0.04 -2.48 10.35
N HIS A 174 -1.13 -2.14 10.86
CA HIS A 174 -2.40 -2.61 10.32
C HIS A 174 -3.52 -1.65 10.74
N ARG A 175 -4.76 -1.90 10.34
CA ARG A 175 -5.87 -1.02 10.64
C ARG A 175 -7.07 -1.81 11.12
N ILE A 176 -7.51 -1.46 12.33
CA ILE A 176 -8.74 -1.94 12.95
C ILE A 176 -9.73 -0.78 12.97
N GLU A 177 -10.93 -1.00 12.45
CA GLU A 177 -12.00 0.00 12.36
C GLU A 177 -11.59 1.28 11.58
N ASP A 178 -11.30 2.37 12.29
CA ASP A 178 -11.01 3.69 11.75
C ASP A 178 -9.57 4.17 12.00
N ARG A 179 -8.77 3.37 12.71
CA ARG A 179 -7.44 3.78 13.22
C ARG A 179 -6.33 2.82 12.83
N MET A 180 -5.14 3.38 12.68
CA MET A 180 -3.92 2.62 12.48
C MET A 180 -3.38 2.09 13.80
N CYS A 181 -3.06 0.81 13.77
CA CYS A 181 -2.49 0.02 14.85
C CYS A 181 -1.10 -0.47 14.46
N ALA A 182 -0.29 -0.80 15.45
CA ALA A 182 0.93 -1.57 15.28
C ALA A 182 0.97 -2.75 16.27
N ALA A 183 1.75 -3.77 15.91
CA ALA A 183 2.09 -4.90 16.75
C ALA A 183 3.59 -5.23 16.61
N LEU A 184 4.20 -5.60 17.73
CA LEU A 184 5.51 -6.24 17.76
C LEU A 184 5.31 -7.76 17.69
N ILE A 185 6.02 -8.41 16.77
CA ILE A 185 5.94 -9.86 16.57
C ILE A 185 7.35 -10.47 16.53
N PRO A 186 7.58 -11.62 17.20
CA PRO A 186 8.90 -12.22 17.29
C PRO A 186 9.34 -12.89 15.98
N ASP A 187 8.38 -13.38 15.20
CA ASP A 187 8.59 -14.07 13.94
C ASP A 187 7.42 -13.84 12.95
N LEU A 188 7.67 -14.16 11.68
CA LEU A 188 6.72 -13.97 10.58
C LEU A 188 5.89 -15.23 10.27
N SER A 189 5.83 -16.21 11.18
CA SER A 189 5.02 -17.42 11.00
C SER A 189 3.55 -17.23 11.38
N PHE A 190 3.25 -16.26 12.25
CA PHE A 190 1.90 -15.96 12.76
C PHE A 190 1.17 -17.18 13.36
N LYS A 191 1.92 -18.09 14.00
CA LYS A 191 1.33 -19.16 14.83
C LYS A 191 0.47 -18.56 15.94
N GLU A 192 0.97 -17.50 16.57
CA GLU A 192 0.18 -16.63 17.43
C GLU A 192 -0.25 -15.41 16.62
N ARG A 193 -1.58 -15.26 16.46
CA ARG A 193 -2.15 -14.15 15.69
C ARG A 193 -2.25 -12.90 16.56
N ILE A 194 -2.17 -11.74 15.90
CA ILE A 194 -2.27 -10.44 16.54
C ILE A 194 -3.68 -10.27 17.13
N SER A 195 -3.72 -9.90 18.41
CA SER A 195 -4.95 -9.66 19.17
C SER A 195 -4.95 -8.30 19.88
N ARG A 196 -3.90 -7.49 19.69
CA ARG A 196 -3.71 -6.20 20.34
C ARG A 196 -3.39 -5.13 19.29
N CYS A 197 -3.90 -3.92 19.54
CA CYS A 197 -3.61 -2.73 18.77
C CYS A 197 -2.80 -1.76 19.64
N VAL A 198 -1.56 -1.47 19.25
CA VAL A 198 -0.86 -0.25 19.70
C VAL A 198 -1.29 0.87 18.77
N GLU A 199 -2.12 1.80 19.23
CA GLU A 199 -2.61 2.92 18.39
C GLU A 199 -1.43 3.77 17.92
N VAL A 200 -1.27 3.91 16.60
CA VAL A 200 -0.24 4.74 15.97
C VAL A 200 -0.84 6.06 15.50
N LEU A 201 -1.97 6.01 14.80
CA LEU A 201 -2.55 7.18 14.15
C LEU A 201 -4.08 7.02 14.05
N LYS A 202 -4.82 8.07 14.41
CA LYS A 202 -6.29 8.11 14.38
C LYS A 202 -6.83 9.24 13.51
N PRO A 203 -8.12 9.19 13.11
CA PRO A 203 -8.77 10.28 12.40
C PRO A 203 -8.73 11.60 13.20
N ARG A 204 -8.60 12.73 12.52
CA ARG A 204 -8.61 14.07 13.15
C ARG A 204 -9.93 14.77 12.85
N SER A 205 -10.76 14.98 13.86
CA SER A 205 -12.05 15.66 13.71
C SER A 205 -11.88 17.02 13.00
N GLY A 206 -12.59 17.22 11.89
CA GLY A 206 -12.56 18.47 11.11
C GLY A 206 -11.36 18.62 10.17
N ALA A 207 -10.45 17.66 10.11
CA ALA A 207 -9.39 17.61 9.10
C ALA A 207 -9.86 16.88 7.83
N TRP A 208 -8.98 16.76 6.84
CA TRP A 208 -9.26 16.01 5.60
C TRP A 208 -9.33 14.49 5.82
N ASP A 209 -8.80 14.01 6.94
CA ASP A 209 -8.70 12.60 7.32
C ASP A 209 -9.57 12.27 8.56
N ASP A 210 -10.79 12.80 8.58
CA ASP A 210 -11.69 12.80 9.75
C ASP A 210 -12.69 11.63 9.84
N LEU A 211 -12.69 10.72 8.86
CA LEU A 211 -13.50 9.49 8.87
C LEU A 211 -12.66 8.27 9.24
N LYS A 212 -11.58 8.00 8.48
CA LYS A 212 -10.74 6.79 8.65
C LYS A 212 -9.31 7.09 8.16
N VAL A 213 -8.35 6.36 8.71
CA VAL A 213 -6.94 6.41 8.29
C VAL A 213 -6.37 5.01 8.15
N GLY A 214 -5.41 4.82 7.26
CA GLY A 214 -4.71 3.54 7.06
C GLY A 214 -3.33 3.73 6.45
N ILE A 215 -2.40 2.84 6.75
CA ILE A 215 -1.04 2.93 6.17
C ILE A 215 -1.11 2.73 4.66
N ALA A 216 -0.33 3.49 3.90
CA ALA A 216 -0.27 3.34 2.46
C ALA A 216 0.62 2.13 2.13
N GLY A 217 1.93 2.23 2.36
CA GLY A 217 2.87 1.14 2.15
C GLY A 217 3.94 1.10 3.23
N PRO A 218 5.01 0.31 3.03
CA PRO A 218 6.10 0.20 3.99
C PRO A 218 6.68 1.58 4.35
N PRO A 219 6.77 1.93 5.65
CA PRO A 219 7.45 3.15 6.06
C PRO A 219 8.88 3.19 5.54
N ILE A 220 9.30 4.35 5.06
CA ILE A 220 10.62 4.58 4.46
C ILE A 220 11.57 5.02 5.57
N LYS A 221 12.68 4.31 5.73
CA LYS A 221 13.68 4.63 6.75
C LYS A 221 14.32 5.99 6.46
N SER A 222 14.45 6.82 7.48
CA SER A 222 15.12 8.12 7.45
C SER A 222 16.06 8.26 8.65
N ARG A 223 16.79 9.38 8.74
CA ARG A 223 17.67 9.66 9.89
C ARG A 223 16.88 9.90 11.18
N ASP A 224 15.68 10.45 11.06
CA ASP A 224 14.86 10.90 12.19
C ASP A 224 13.76 9.88 12.59
N GLY A 225 13.80 8.69 12.01
CA GLY A 225 12.84 7.62 12.21
C GLY A 225 12.27 7.10 10.88
N TRP A 226 10.97 6.86 10.81
CA TRP A 226 10.32 6.30 9.62
C TRP A 226 9.34 7.28 8.99
N LEU A 227 9.56 7.64 7.72
CA LEU A 227 8.56 8.34 6.93
C LEU A 227 7.43 7.37 6.59
N MET A 228 6.27 7.59 7.19
CA MET A 228 5.06 6.84 6.93
C MET A 228 4.16 7.64 5.99
N LEU A 229 3.92 7.08 4.81
CA LEU A 229 2.84 7.52 3.94
C LEU A 229 1.56 6.80 4.36
N TYR A 230 0.45 7.54 4.45
CA TYR A 230 -0.84 7.02 4.88
C TYR A 230 -1.96 7.57 4.00
N HIS A 231 -3.05 6.83 3.87
CA HIS A 231 -4.28 7.37 3.29
C HIS A 231 -5.22 7.85 4.40
N GLY A 232 -5.96 8.92 4.11
CA GLY A 232 -7.03 9.43 4.95
C GLY A 232 -8.31 9.53 4.13
N ILE A 233 -9.43 9.25 4.79
CA ILE A 233 -10.77 9.37 4.22
C ILE A 233 -11.46 10.50 4.98
N GLY A 234 -11.98 11.48 4.25
CA GLY A 234 -12.85 12.51 4.81
C GLY A 234 -14.30 12.01 4.91
N LYS A 235 -15.11 12.60 5.79
CA LYS A 235 -16.56 12.32 5.85
C LYS A 235 -17.31 12.69 4.56
N ASN A 236 -16.69 13.47 3.69
CA ASN A 236 -17.17 13.74 2.33
C ASN A 236 -16.92 12.58 1.35
N GLY A 237 -16.28 11.49 1.78
CA GLY A 237 -15.98 10.31 0.96
C GLY A 237 -14.67 10.39 0.18
N VAL A 238 -13.97 11.54 0.19
CA VAL A 238 -12.74 11.73 -0.58
C VAL A 238 -11.57 11.01 0.08
N TYR A 239 -10.82 10.23 -0.70
CA TYR A 239 -9.57 9.61 -0.27
C TYR A 239 -8.38 10.47 -0.70
N GLY A 240 -7.53 10.83 0.26
CA GLY A 240 -6.26 11.52 0.02
C GLY A 240 -5.08 10.75 0.62
N LEU A 241 -3.87 11.14 0.24
CA LEU A 241 -2.63 10.64 0.83
C LEU A 241 -1.99 11.73 1.69
N GLY A 242 -1.42 11.34 2.82
CA GLY A 242 -0.70 12.17 3.77
C GLY A 242 0.66 11.58 4.13
N ALA A 243 1.44 12.36 4.88
CA ALA A 243 2.73 11.93 5.41
C ALA A 243 2.83 12.20 6.93
N ALA A 244 3.48 11.28 7.62
CA ALA A 244 3.83 11.39 9.03
C ALA A 244 5.25 10.86 9.24
N LEU A 245 5.96 11.39 10.24
CA LEU A 245 7.22 10.88 10.71
C LEU A 245 6.97 10.07 11.97
N LEU A 246 7.30 8.79 11.95
CA LEU A 246 7.33 7.94 13.13
C LEU A 246 8.71 7.99 13.78
N ASP A 247 8.78 7.71 15.08
CA ASP A 247 10.04 7.52 15.80
C ASP A 247 10.82 6.29 15.26
N SER A 248 12.04 6.06 15.74
CA SER A 248 12.85 4.92 15.29
C SER A 248 12.23 3.56 15.61
N SER A 249 11.29 3.49 16.58
CA SER A 249 10.57 2.26 16.87
C SER A 249 9.48 1.94 15.85
N GLY A 250 9.02 2.95 15.09
CA GLY A 250 7.90 2.84 14.17
C GLY A 250 6.55 2.74 14.89
N LEU A 251 6.49 3.02 16.20
CA LEU A 251 5.26 2.87 17.00
C LEU A 251 4.63 4.22 17.35
N GLN A 252 5.39 5.32 17.30
CA GLN A 252 4.91 6.63 17.74
C GLN A 252 5.05 7.68 16.65
N VAL A 253 3.99 8.45 16.41
CA VAL A 253 4.01 9.60 15.50
C VAL A 253 4.74 10.77 16.17
N ARG A 254 5.82 11.24 15.54
CA ARG A 254 6.61 12.42 15.94
C ARG A 254 6.11 13.69 15.27
N ALA A 255 5.72 13.60 14.01
CA ALA A 255 5.15 14.68 13.23
C ALA A 255 4.14 14.15 12.21
N ARG A 256 3.17 14.97 11.81
CA ARG A 256 2.14 14.64 10.82
C ARG A 256 1.75 15.91 10.08
N LEU A 257 1.69 15.85 8.75
CA LEU A 257 1.26 17.00 7.96
C LEU A 257 -0.23 17.28 8.14
N ASP A 258 -0.59 18.58 8.18
CA ASP A 258 -1.99 19.01 8.30
C ASP A 258 -2.76 18.89 6.99
N ALA A 259 -2.09 19.13 5.86
CA ALA A 259 -2.66 19.01 4.52
C ALA A 259 -2.28 17.66 3.87
N PRO A 260 -3.12 17.12 2.97
CA PRO A 260 -2.76 15.96 2.18
C PRO A 260 -1.61 16.30 1.22
N ILE A 261 -0.77 15.32 0.92
CA ILE A 261 0.31 15.41 -0.07
C ILE A 261 -0.17 15.07 -1.49
N LEU A 262 -1.31 14.37 -1.62
CA LEU A 262 -1.98 14.09 -2.88
C LEU A 262 -3.50 13.96 -2.64
N THR A 263 -4.30 14.59 -3.49
CA THR A 263 -5.78 14.49 -3.51
C THR A 263 -6.28 14.27 -4.93
N PRO A 264 -7.47 13.68 -5.16
CA PRO A 264 -8.03 13.49 -6.49
C PRO A 264 -8.23 14.82 -7.22
N GLU A 265 -7.65 14.95 -8.41
CA GLU A 265 -7.73 16.18 -9.22
C GLU A 265 -8.09 15.89 -10.67
N THR A 266 -7.52 14.82 -11.21
CA THR A 266 -7.66 14.41 -12.61
C THR A 266 -8.91 13.56 -12.85
N ILE A 267 -9.33 13.45 -14.12
CA ILE A 267 -10.53 12.66 -14.50
C ILE A 267 -10.40 11.21 -14.04
N TYR A 268 -9.23 10.59 -14.20
CA TYR A 268 -9.00 9.20 -13.84
C TYR A 268 -8.92 8.95 -12.31
N GLU A 269 -8.85 10.01 -11.49
CA GLU A 269 -8.91 9.94 -10.02
C GLU A 269 -10.30 10.26 -9.48
N LYS A 270 -11.07 11.06 -10.22
CA LYS A 270 -12.42 11.49 -9.83
C LYS A 270 -13.50 10.52 -10.27
N HIS A 271 -13.26 9.72 -11.31
CA HIS A 271 -14.27 8.86 -11.90
C HIS A 271 -13.73 7.45 -12.17
N GLY A 272 -14.42 6.45 -11.60
CA GLY A 272 -14.07 5.04 -11.74
C GLY A 272 -15.00 4.11 -10.97
N GLN A 273 -14.49 3.00 -10.45
CA GLN A 273 -15.27 2.12 -9.56
C GLN A 273 -15.64 2.81 -8.25
N HIS A 274 -14.76 3.67 -7.74
CA HIS A 274 -15.04 4.56 -6.61
C HIS A 274 -14.57 5.96 -6.98
N ASP A 275 -15.48 6.93 -6.93
CA ASP A 275 -15.16 8.31 -7.27
C ASP A 275 -14.27 8.96 -6.20
N ASP A 276 -13.49 9.96 -6.61
CA ASP A 276 -12.63 10.76 -5.73
C ASP A 276 -11.65 9.93 -4.87
N VAL A 277 -10.87 9.05 -5.52
CA VAL A 277 -9.85 8.22 -4.86
C VAL A 277 -8.45 8.42 -5.40
N VAL A 278 -7.52 8.71 -4.48
CA VAL A 278 -6.09 8.35 -4.60
C VAL A 278 -5.69 7.47 -3.43
N PHE A 279 -5.19 6.26 -3.71
CA PHE A 279 -4.84 5.25 -2.70
C PHE A 279 -3.51 4.61 -3.06
N SER A 280 -2.57 4.50 -2.12
CA SER A 280 -1.27 3.86 -2.40
C SER A 280 -1.04 2.66 -1.50
N CYS A 281 -0.35 1.66 -2.07
CA CYS A 281 0.14 0.49 -1.36
C CYS A 281 1.67 0.42 -1.28
N GLY A 282 2.39 1.40 -1.85
CA GLY A 282 3.83 1.32 -1.97
C GLY A 282 4.46 2.52 -2.65
N ALA A 283 5.67 2.83 -2.20
CA ALA A 283 6.55 3.81 -2.81
C ALA A 283 7.98 3.27 -2.80
N VAL A 284 8.81 3.75 -3.72
CA VAL A 284 10.25 3.48 -3.73
C VAL A 284 11.02 4.79 -3.77
N VAL A 285 12.24 4.79 -3.26
CA VAL A 285 13.11 5.96 -3.27
C VAL A 285 14.37 5.64 -4.06
N ARG A 286 14.71 6.53 -5.00
CA ARG A 286 15.98 6.52 -5.73
C ARG A 286 16.65 7.86 -5.55
N ASP A 287 17.83 7.85 -4.95
CA ASP A 287 18.51 9.06 -4.50
C ASP A 287 17.58 9.91 -3.62
N ASP A 288 17.22 11.11 -4.07
CA ASP A 288 16.24 11.98 -3.40
C ASP A 288 14.83 11.89 -3.99
N THR A 289 14.61 11.11 -5.05
CA THR A 289 13.30 11.02 -5.69
C THR A 289 12.47 9.89 -5.08
N LEU A 290 11.36 10.26 -4.44
CA LEU A 290 10.31 9.33 -4.04
C LEU A 290 9.36 9.12 -5.22
N TYR A 291 9.15 7.86 -5.60
CA TYR A 291 8.15 7.43 -6.57
C TYR A 291 6.98 6.77 -5.83
N LEU A 292 5.84 7.45 -5.79
CA LEU A 292 4.61 6.96 -5.15
C LEU A 292 3.69 6.38 -6.20
N TYR A 293 3.47 5.06 -6.16
CA TYR A 293 2.51 4.39 -7.01
C TYR A 293 1.15 4.37 -6.32
N TYR A 294 0.11 4.77 -7.03
CA TYR A 294 -1.21 4.93 -6.45
C TYR A 294 -2.30 4.41 -7.39
N GLY A 295 -3.26 3.69 -6.83
CA GLY A 295 -4.56 3.44 -7.43
C GLY A 295 -5.36 4.74 -7.50
N ALA A 296 -6.01 4.96 -8.63
CA ALA A 296 -6.88 6.09 -8.89
C ALA A 296 -8.29 5.60 -9.24
N ALA A 297 -9.27 6.14 -8.53
CA ALA A 297 -10.69 5.78 -8.63
C ALA A 297 -10.98 4.26 -8.62
N ASP A 298 -10.19 3.49 -7.87
CA ASP A 298 -10.19 2.01 -7.86
C ASP A 298 -10.16 1.38 -9.26
N SER A 299 -9.53 2.02 -10.25
CA SER A 299 -9.63 1.60 -11.66
C SER A 299 -8.29 1.46 -12.38
N VAL A 300 -7.38 2.39 -12.12
CA VAL A 300 -6.09 2.50 -12.82
C VAL A 300 -4.95 2.77 -11.84
N ILE A 301 -3.70 2.63 -12.28
CA ILE A 301 -2.51 3.01 -11.49
C ILE A 301 -1.86 4.23 -12.11
N GLY A 302 -1.57 5.22 -11.28
CA GLY A 302 -0.68 6.34 -11.56
C GLY A 302 0.61 6.28 -10.74
N VAL A 303 1.56 7.13 -11.09
CA VAL A 303 2.75 7.44 -10.30
C VAL A 303 2.88 8.94 -10.09
N ALA A 304 3.28 9.34 -8.89
CA ALA A 304 3.63 10.71 -8.57
C ALA A 304 5.00 10.76 -7.90
N THR A 305 5.73 11.86 -8.09
CA THR A 305 7.10 12.01 -7.60
C THR A 305 7.26 13.20 -6.69
N ALA A 306 8.19 13.11 -5.75
CA ALA A 306 8.56 14.19 -4.85
C ALA A 306 10.03 14.08 -4.44
N SER A 307 10.62 15.19 -4.00
CA SER A 307 11.88 15.15 -3.23
C SER A 307 11.60 14.58 -1.84
N LEU A 308 12.32 13.53 -1.46
CA LEU A 308 12.24 12.92 -0.14
C LEU A 308 12.69 13.92 0.93
N ALA A 309 13.78 14.63 0.68
CA ALA A 309 14.28 15.66 1.59
C ALA A 309 13.23 16.75 1.83
N HIS A 310 12.50 17.18 0.80
CA HIS A 310 11.43 18.17 0.94
C HIS A 310 10.26 17.67 1.80
N ILE A 311 9.86 16.40 1.66
CA ILE A 311 8.82 15.80 2.50
C ILE A 311 9.28 15.74 3.98
N LEU A 312 10.53 15.33 4.22
CA LEU A 312 11.09 15.24 5.57
C LEU A 312 11.28 16.62 6.22
N GLU A 313 11.70 17.63 5.46
CA GLU A 313 11.81 19.01 5.93
C GLU A 313 10.45 19.56 6.37
N ALA A 314 9.38 19.24 5.64
CA ALA A 314 8.01 19.63 6.02
C ALA A 314 7.50 18.93 7.30
N LEU A 315 8.15 17.85 7.73
CA LEU A 315 7.84 17.07 8.95
C LEU A 315 8.81 17.38 10.11
N SER A 316 9.77 18.28 9.92
CA SER A 316 10.80 18.64 10.92
C SER A 316 10.37 19.73 11.88
#